data_AF-A0AAJ2H304-F1
#
_entry.id   AF-A0AAJ2H304-F1
#
_cell.length_a   1.000
_cell.length_b   1.000
_cell.length_c   1.000
_cell.angle_alpha   90.00
_cell.angle_beta   90.00
_cell.angle_gamma   90.00
#
_symmetry.space_group_name_H-M   'P 1'
#
loop_
_entity.id
_entity.type
_entity.pdbx_description
1 polymer ?
#
loop_
_entity_poly.entity_id
_entity_poly.type
_entity_poly.pdbx_seq_one_letter_code
_entity_poly.pdbx_strand_id
1 'polypeptide(L)'
;QITTAWFQATVPRSSGFAVIPVDQMKEASSILTMLLMFIGGGSLSTAGGIKIGTFVVLIAATYAFLRRQDEVRILKRSIDPQIVMKALALTIITMMLIFLGIFIIAAIEQDVDFFDLSFEVISAVCTVGLSRGLTGELSDVSKFLLTFMMF
;
A
#
# COMPACT_ATOMS: atom_id res chain seq x y z
N GLN A 1 -23.61 8.08 7.69
CA GLN A 1 -22.90 7.89 6.39
C GLN A 1 -21.60 8.69 6.32
N ILE A 2 -21.57 9.99 6.66
CA ILE A 2 -20.33 10.80 6.64
C ILE A 2 -19.26 10.25 7.59
N THR A 3 -19.63 9.85 8.81
CA THR A 3 -18.72 9.25 9.79
C THR A 3 -18.09 7.95 9.28
N THR A 4 -18.88 7.10 8.64
CA THR A 4 -18.41 5.86 8.01
C THR A 4 -17.43 6.14 6.87
N ALA A 5 -17.74 7.11 6.00
CA ALA A 5 -16.87 7.50 4.91
C ALA A 5 -15.54 8.10 5.41
N TRP A 6 -15.60 8.94 6.45
CA TRP A 6 -14.42 9.47 7.11
C TRP A 6 -13.55 8.36 7.71
N PHE A 7 -14.16 7.41 8.42
CA PHE A 7 -13.45 6.29 9.02
C PHE A 7 -12.79 5.40 7.94
N GLN A 8 -13.51 5.07 6.87
CA GLN A 8 -12.97 4.28 5.75
C GLN A 8 -11.86 5.01 4.97
N ALA A 9 -11.79 6.34 5.04
CA ALA A 9 -10.69 7.11 4.46
C ALA A 9 -9.43 7.17 5.36
N THR A 10 -9.55 6.88 6.66
CA THR A 10 -8.42 6.92 7.60
C THR A 10 -7.82 5.54 7.86
N VAL A 11 -8.65 4.50 7.95
CA VAL A 11 -8.24 3.11 8.25
C VAL A 11 -7.18 2.52 7.31
N PRO A 12 -7.23 2.75 5.97
CA PRO A 12 -6.28 2.13 5.05
C PRO A 12 -4.81 2.49 5.35
N ARG A 13 -4.56 3.49 6.21
CA ARG A 13 -3.22 3.89 6.67
C ARG A 13 -2.80 3.16 7.96
N SER A 14 -3.07 1.85 8.02
CA SER A 14 -2.67 0.89 9.07
C SER A 14 -3.41 0.95 10.41
N SER A 15 -4.75 0.84 10.38
CA SER A 15 -5.56 0.64 11.59
C SER A 15 -6.25 -0.72 11.69
N GLY A 16 -6.44 -1.44 10.59
CA GLY A 16 -7.08 -2.77 10.56
C GLY A 16 -8.58 -2.85 10.91
N PHE A 17 -9.22 -1.75 11.31
CA PHE A 17 -10.64 -1.78 11.72
C PHE A 17 -11.62 -1.68 10.55
N ALA A 18 -12.43 -2.72 10.34
CA ALA A 18 -13.54 -2.68 9.39
C ALA A 18 -14.85 -2.28 10.08
N VAL A 19 -15.46 -1.16 9.66
CA VAL A 19 -16.80 -0.70 10.14
C VAL A 19 -17.92 -1.02 9.14
N ILE A 20 -17.55 -1.44 7.93
CA ILE A 20 -18.45 -1.99 6.91
C ILE A 20 -17.84 -3.27 6.36
N PRO A 21 -18.65 -4.17 5.77
CA PRO A 21 -18.13 -5.32 5.03
C PRO A 21 -17.25 -4.83 3.86
N VAL A 22 -15.95 -5.16 3.90
CA VAL A 22 -14.94 -4.68 2.94
C VAL A 22 -15.03 -5.42 1.61
N ASP A 23 -15.50 -6.67 1.66
CA ASP A 23 -15.89 -7.51 0.52
C ASP A 23 -17.01 -6.86 -0.32
N GLN A 24 -17.96 -6.18 0.33
CA GLN A 24 -19.10 -5.53 -0.33
C GLN A 24 -18.82 -4.11 -0.84
N MET A 25 -17.59 -3.62 -0.69
CA MET A 25 -17.19 -2.34 -1.26
C MET A 25 -17.18 -2.40 -2.78
N LYS A 26 -17.62 -1.33 -3.43
CA LYS A 26 -17.48 -1.16 -4.89
C LYS A 26 -16.01 -1.29 -5.28
N GLU A 27 -15.72 -1.95 -6.40
CA GLU A 27 -14.36 -2.14 -6.91
C GLU A 27 -13.56 -0.84 -6.96
N ALA A 28 -14.17 0.25 -7.44
CA ALA A 28 -13.51 1.57 -7.49
C ALA A 28 -13.07 2.08 -6.09
N SER A 29 -13.89 1.84 -5.06
CA SER A 29 -13.55 2.19 -3.68
C SER A 29 -12.45 1.28 -3.13
N SER A 30 -12.48 -0.01 -3.46
CA SER A 30 -11.43 -0.96 -3.04
C SER A 30 -10.09 -0.67 -3.72
N ILE A 31 -10.07 -0.27 -4.99
CA ILE A 31 -8.85 0.18 -5.69
C ILE A 31 -8.27 1.42 -5.02
N LEU A 32 -9.12 2.40 -4.69
CA LEU A 32 -8.69 3.58 -3.94
C LEU A 32 -8.13 3.19 -2.57
N THR A 33 -8.80 2.26 -1.87
CA THR A 33 -8.32 1.73 -0.59
C THR A 33 -6.96 1.07 -0.75
N MET A 34 -6.74 0.20 -1.74
CA MET A 34 -5.44 -0.42 -2.01
C MET A 34 -4.33 0.62 -2.28
N LEU A 35 -4.65 1.70 -3.02
CA LEU A 35 -3.73 2.81 -3.21
C LEU A 35 -3.39 3.51 -1.88
N LEU A 36 -4.39 3.74 -1.02
CA LEU A 36 -4.19 4.32 0.31
C LEU A 36 -3.50 3.38 1.30
N MET A 37 -3.53 2.07 1.08
CA MET A 37 -2.74 1.10 1.85
C MET A 37 -1.27 1.18 1.47
N PHE A 38 -1.02 1.21 0.16
CA PHE A 38 0.31 1.39 -0.38
C PHE A 38 0.91 2.72 0.11
N ILE A 39 0.14 3.80 0.04
CA ILE A 39 0.49 5.12 0.61
C ILE A 39 0.14 5.14 2.10
N GLY A 40 1.05 4.66 2.93
CA GLY A 40 0.85 4.60 4.37
C GLY A 40 0.91 5.95 5.09
N GLY A 41 1.30 5.91 6.37
CA GLY A 41 1.31 7.08 7.25
C GLY A 41 2.54 7.99 7.15
N GLY A 42 2.72 8.83 8.17
CA GLY A 42 3.86 9.73 8.31
C GLY A 42 5.18 9.01 8.61
N SER A 43 6.30 9.68 8.36
CA SER A 43 7.62 9.24 8.87
C SER A 43 7.60 9.15 10.40
N LEU A 44 8.35 8.21 10.98
CA LEU A 44 8.33 7.91 12.42
C LEU A 44 6.97 7.42 12.99
N SER A 45 5.98 7.16 12.14
CA SER A 45 4.69 6.54 12.52
C SER A 45 4.78 5.01 12.56
N THR A 46 3.80 4.39 13.22
CA THR A 46 3.56 2.94 13.26
C THR A 46 2.90 2.37 12.01
N ALA A 47 2.42 3.23 11.10
CA ALA A 47 1.77 2.77 9.87
C ALA A 47 2.77 2.13 8.89
N GLY A 48 2.39 1.08 8.18
CA GLY A 48 3.21 0.43 7.16
C GLY A 48 3.19 1.16 5.81
N GLY A 49 3.50 0.43 4.74
CA GLY A 49 3.53 0.93 3.36
C GLY A 49 4.63 1.97 3.09
N ILE A 50 4.60 2.58 1.90
CA ILE A 50 5.46 3.72 1.60
C ILE A 50 4.96 4.94 2.38
N LYS A 51 5.87 5.62 3.08
CA LYS A 51 5.48 6.79 3.87
C LYS A 51 4.94 7.91 2.97
N ILE A 52 3.99 8.69 3.48
CA ILE A 52 3.43 9.84 2.75
C ILE A 52 4.52 10.82 2.29
N GLY A 53 5.60 10.98 3.08
CA GLY A 53 6.76 11.79 2.71
C GLY A 53 7.48 11.25 1.48
N THR A 54 7.69 9.93 1.41
CA THR A 54 8.25 9.24 0.24
C THR A 54 7.42 9.52 -1.01
N PHE A 55 6.10 9.36 -0.90
CA PHE A 55 5.18 9.58 -2.00
C PHE A 55 5.22 11.04 -2.50
N VAL A 56 5.20 12.00 -1.59
CA VAL A 56 5.29 13.44 -1.91
C VAL A 56 6.62 13.80 -2.58
N VAL A 57 7.74 13.24 -2.12
CA VAL A 57 9.07 13.45 -2.74
C VAL A 57 9.06 12.94 -4.18
N LEU A 58 8.49 11.76 -4.44
CA LEU A 58 8.41 11.20 -5.80
C LEU A 58 7.53 12.04 -6.71
N ILE A 59 6.36 12.51 -6.24
CA ILE A 59 5.52 13.44 -7.03
C ILE A 59 6.30 14.71 -7.37
N ALA A 60 6.98 15.30 -6.38
CA ALA A 60 7.76 16.52 -6.58
C ALA A 60 8.91 16.29 -7.58
N ALA A 61 9.58 15.14 -7.50
CA ALA A 61 10.65 14.76 -8.42
C ALA A 61 10.12 14.58 -9.85
N THR A 62 9.01 13.87 -10.04
CA THR A 62 8.34 13.72 -11.34
C THR A 62 7.94 15.09 -11.90
N TYR A 63 7.35 15.95 -11.07
CA TYR A 63 6.95 17.29 -11.50
C TYR A 63 8.14 18.17 -11.91
N ALA A 64 9.23 18.16 -11.13
CA ALA A 64 10.45 18.88 -11.46
C ALA A 64 11.08 18.38 -12.76
N PHE A 65 11.12 17.06 -12.97
CA PHE A 65 11.60 16.44 -14.20
C PHE A 65 10.78 16.87 -15.43
N LEU A 66 9.45 16.84 -15.34
CA LEU A 66 8.56 17.29 -16.43
C LEU A 66 8.74 18.77 -16.75
N ARG A 67 9.10 19.59 -15.76
CA ARG A 67 9.45 21.00 -15.95
C ARG A 67 10.91 21.26 -16.33
N ARG A 68 11.73 20.22 -16.49
CA ARG A 68 13.17 20.31 -16.79
C ARG A 68 13.92 21.17 -15.76
N GLN A 69 13.57 21.02 -14.49
CA GLN A 69 14.28 21.67 -13.39
C GLN A 69 15.43 20.78 -12.92
N ASP A 70 16.59 21.37 -12.68
CA ASP A 70 17.78 20.64 -12.22
C ASP A 70 17.69 20.21 -10.75
N GLU A 71 16.82 20.86 -9.97
CA GLU A 71 16.62 20.58 -8.55
C GLU A 71 15.16 20.31 -8.22
N VAL A 72 14.92 19.28 -7.41
CA VAL A 72 13.60 19.03 -6.81
C VAL A 72 13.40 19.99 -5.64
N ARG A 73 12.33 20.79 -5.67
CA ARG A 73 12.03 21.78 -4.62
C ARG A 73 10.62 21.61 -4.06
N ILE A 74 10.51 21.66 -2.73
CA ILE A 74 9.24 21.68 -1.99
C ILE A 74 9.24 22.87 -1.04
N LEU A 75 8.16 23.66 -1.02
CA LEU A 75 7.98 24.83 -0.13
C LEU A 75 9.20 25.78 -0.10
N LYS A 76 9.80 26.02 -1.27
CA LYS A 76 11.01 26.85 -1.48
C LYS A 76 12.33 26.28 -0.94
N ARG A 77 12.38 25.00 -0.55
CA ARG A 77 13.61 24.29 -0.17
C ARG A 77 13.95 23.22 -1.20
N SER A 78 15.24 23.06 -1.52
CA SER A 78 15.72 21.97 -2.35
C SER A 78 15.78 20.66 -1.56
N ILE A 79 15.55 19.55 -2.25
CA ILE A 79 15.64 18.20 -1.72
C ILE A 79 16.95 17.59 -2.21
N ASP A 80 17.71 17.02 -1.30
CA ASP A 80 18.93 16.30 -1.62
C ASP A 80 18.61 15.13 -2.58
N PRO A 81 19.32 14.99 -3.72
CA PRO A 81 19.15 13.87 -4.65
C PRO A 81 19.21 12.49 -3.96
N GLN A 82 19.98 12.34 -2.89
CA GLN A 82 20.01 11.09 -2.11
C GLN A 82 18.67 10.73 -1.48
N ILE A 83 17.88 11.73 -1.06
CA ILE A 83 16.53 11.52 -0.51
C ILE A 83 15.59 11.02 -1.61
N VAL A 84 15.70 11.58 -2.83
CA VAL A 84 14.91 11.15 -3.99
C VAL A 84 15.24 9.70 -4.36
N MET A 85 16.53 9.35 -4.43
CA MET A 85 16.98 7.99 -4.71
C MET A 85 16.52 7.00 -3.64
N LYS A 86 16.60 7.37 -2.36
CA LYS A 86 16.09 6.55 -1.26
C LYS A 86 14.58 6.35 -1.35
N ALA A 87 13.83 7.39 -1.70
CA ALA A 87 12.39 7.32 -1.86
C ALA A 87 11.99 6.38 -3.02
N LEU A 88 12.73 6.46 -4.14
CA LEU A 88 12.54 5.57 -5.28
C LEU A 88 12.87 4.12 -4.92
N ALA A 89 14.02 3.89 -4.28
CA ALA A 89 14.44 2.54 -3.86
C ALA A 89 13.40 1.88 -2.95
N LEU A 90 12.92 2.61 -1.93
CA LEU A 90 11.89 2.10 -1.01
C LEU A 90 10.61 1.71 -1.75
N THR A 91 10.18 2.56 -2.69
CA THR A 91 8.95 2.33 -3.47
C THR A 91 9.07 1.12 -4.39
N ILE A 92 10.20 0.96 -5.07
CA ILE A 92 10.45 -0.20 -5.94
C ILE A 92 10.53 -1.49 -5.11
N ILE A 93 11.21 -1.48 -3.96
CA ILE A 93 11.29 -2.67 -3.08
C ILE A 93 9.89 -3.08 -2.61
N THR A 94 9.08 -2.15 -2.12
CA THR A 94 7.70 -2.46 -1.69
C THR A 94 6.85 -3.00 -2.85
N MET A 95 6.94 -2.39 -4.03
CA MET A 95 6.19 -2.84 -5.21
C MET A 95 6.63 -4.25 -5.66
N MET A 96 7.92 -4.55 -5.62
CA MET A 96 8.45 -5.88 -5.91
C MET A 96 7.98 -6.93 -4.90
N LEU A 97 7.94 -6.59 -3.60
CA LEU A 97 7.42 -7.48 -2.57
C LEU A 97 5.94 -7.80 -2.78
N ILE A 98 5.12 -6.79 -3.06
CA ILE A 98 3.69 -6.97 -3.37
C ILE A 98 3.53 -7.87 -4.59
N PHE A 99 4.26 -7.58 -5.67
CA PHE A 99 4.17 -8.36 -6.90
C PHE A 99 4.57 -9.83 -6.69
N LEU A 100 5.70 -10.07 -6.00
CA LEU A 100 6.14 -11.43 -5.69
C LEU A 100 5.14 -12.16 -4.79
N GLY A 101 4.49 -11.47 -3.85
CA GLY A 101 3.48 -12.07 -2.97
C GLY A 101 2.25 -12.51 -3.71
N ILE A 102 1.71 -11.64 -4.56
CA ILE A 102 0.58 -11.97 -5.41
C ILE A 102 0.96 -13.14 -6.32
N PHE A 103 2.14 -13.09 -6.95
CA PHE A 103 2.61 -14.14 -7.86
C PHE A 103 2.74 -15.51 -7.17
N ILE A 104 3.42 -15.57 -6.01
CA ILE A 104 3.66 -16.83 -5.31
C ILE A 104 2.35 -17.41 -4.78
N ILE A 105 1.50 -16.59 -4.14
CA ILE A 105 0.24 -17.10 -3.58
C ILE A 105 -0.73 -17.50 -4.69
N ALA A 106 -0.83 -16.73 -5.79
CA ALA A 106 -1.63 -17.13 -6.95
C ALA A 106 -1.13 -18.41 -7.64
N ALA A 107 0.15 -18.73 -7.53
CA ALA A 107 0.70 -19.98 -8.05
C ALA A 107 0.39 -21.19 -7.15
N ILE A 108 0.14 -20.96 -5.86
CA ILE A 108 -0.19 -22.00 -4.87
C ILE A 108 -1.71 -22.24 -4.83
N GLU A 109 -2.49 -21.17 -4.79
CA GLU A 109 -3.95 -21.20 -4.68
C GLU A 109 -4.60 -21.24 -6.06
N GLN A 110 -5.39 -22.28 -6.36
CA GLN A 110 -5.94 -22.50 -7.70
C GLN A 110 -7.30 -21.80 -7.94
N ASP A 111 -8.08 -21.58 -6.88
CA ASP A 111 -9.47 -21.10 -6.97
C ASP A 111 -9.71 -19.83 -6.16
N VAL A 112 -8.79 -18.85 -6.25
CA VAL A 112 -8.92 -17.57 -5.56
C VAL A 112 -9.14 -16.42 -6.54
N ASP A 113 -10.03 -15.50 -6.18
CA ASP A 113 -10.24 -14.29 -6.96
C ASP A 113 -9.00 -13.39 -6.89
N PHE A 114 -8.51 -12.95 -8.06
CA PHE A 114 -7.28 -12.16 -8.16
C PHE A 114 -7.41 -10.79 -7.49
N PHE A 115 -8.60 -10.19 -7.52
CA PHE A 115 -8.85 -8.88 -6.92
C PHE A 115 -8.78 -8.97 -5.39
N ASP A 116 -9.43 -9.98 -4.82
CA ASP A 116 -9.39 -10.24 -3.38
C ASP A 116 -7.98 -10.63 -2.92
N LEU A 117 -7.28 -11.45 -3.70
CA LEU A 117 -5.88 -11.80 -3.41
C LEU A 117 -4.97 -10.58 -3.42
N SER A 118 -5.10 -9.71 -4.43
CA SER A 118 -4.33 -8.47 -4.52
C SER A 118 -4.57 -7.58 -3.30
N PHE A 119 -5.83 -7.48 -2.85
CA PHE A 119 -6.20 -6.72 -1.66
C PHE A 119 -5.52 -7.28 -0.40
N GLU A 120 -5.58 -8.60 -0.19
CA GLU A 120 -4.95 -9.27 0.96
C GLU A 120 -3.43 -9.06 0.98
N VAL A 121 -2.75 -9.28 -0.16
CA VAL A 121 -1.29 -9.14 -0.23
C VAL A 121 -0.86 -7.69 0.00
N ILE A 122 -1.54 -6.72 -0.61
CA ILE A 122 -1.25 -5.29 -0.37
C ILE A 122 -1.46 -4.95 1.11
N SER A 123 -2.54 -5.42 1.71
CA SER A 123 -2.83 -5.21 3.13
C SER A 123 -1.77 -5.85 4.03
N ALA A 124 -1.29 -7.05 3.72
CA ALA A 124 -0.26 -7.73 4.48
C ALA A 124 1.11 -7.04 4.37
N VAL A 125 1.60 -6.80 3.15
CA VAL A 125 2.90 -6.15 2.91
C VAL A 125 2.93 -4.72 3.47
N CYS A 126 1.81 -3.99 3.38
CA CYS A 126 1.72 -2.63 3.92
C CYS A 126 1.25 -2.61 5.38
N THR A 127 1.16 -3.77 6.03
CA THR A 127 0.75 -3.96 7.43
C THR A 127 -0.51 -3.18 7.81
N VAL A 128 -1.52 -3.23 6.94
CA VAL A 128 -2.77 -2.49 7.13
C VAL A 128 -3.78 -3.25 7.97
N GLY A 129 -3.90 -4.55 7.74
CA GLY A 129 -4.77 -5.44 8.52
C GLY A 129 -6.25 -5.42 8.11
N LEU A 130 -6.60 -4.83 6.97
CA LEU A 130 -7.92 -5.02 6.37
C LEU A 130 -7.94 -6.29 5.52
N SER A 131 -9.09 -6.94 5.44
CA SER A 131 -9.28 -8.18 4.68
C SER A 131 -10.63 -8.12 3.95
N ARG A 132 -10.71 -8.77 2.80
CA ARG A 132 -11.96 -9.03 2.06
C ARG A 132 -12.54 -10.42 2.34
N GLY A 133 -12.01 -11.11 3.35
CA GLY A 133 -12.47 -12.43 3.79
C GLY A 133 -11.60 -13.58 3.29
N LEU A 134 -10.71 -13.35 2.32
CA LEU A 134 -9.89 -14.41 1.72
C LEU A 134 -8.84 -14.97 2.68
N THR A 135 -8.33 -14.18 3.65
CA THR A 135 -7.28 -14.65 4.58
C THR A 135 -7.64 -15.95 5.32
N GLY A 136 -8.92 -16.14 5.64
CA GLY A 136 -9.42 -17.33 6.36
C GLY A 136 -9.38 -18.60 5.50
N GLU A 137 -9.57 -18.44 4.19
CA GLU A 137 -9.73 -19.53 3.22
C GLU A 137 -8.41 -20.00 2.61
N LEU A 138 -7.35 -19.18 2.73
CA LEU A 138 -6.01 -19.52 2.26
C LEU A 138 -5.46 -20.79 2.94
N SER A 139 -4.67 -21.57 2.19
CA SER A 139 -3.92 -22.70 2.72
C SER A 139 -2.90 -22.26 3.78
N ASP A 140 -2.47 -23.20 4.62
CA ASP A 140 -1.48 -22.93 5.67
C ASP A 140 -0.14 -22.41 5.10
N VAL A 141 0.23 -22.86 3.90
CA VAL A 141 1.44 -22.38 3.20
C VAL A 141 1.29 -20.91 2.81
N SER A 142 0.15 -20.54 2.21
CA SER A 142 -0.15 -19.16 1.83
C SER A 142 -0.27 -18.23 3.04
N LYS A 143 -0.84 -18.71 4.15
CA LYS A 143 -0.89 -17.98 5.43
C LYS A 143 0.51 -17.73 6.01
N PHE A 144 1.41 -18.70 5.93
CA PHE A 144 2.80 -18.54 6.36
C PHE A 144 3.53 -17.50 5.50
N LEU A 145 3.32 -17.54 4.18
CA LEU A 145 3.87 -16.54 3.27
C LEU A 145 3.35 -15.13 3.55
N LEU A 146 2.03 -14.97 3.76
CA LEU A 146 1.46 -13.69 4.16
C LEU A 146 2.05 -13.19 5.47
N THR A 147 2.21 -14.08 6.45
CA THR A 147 2.83 -13.72 7.74
C THR A 147 4.26 -13.25 7.55
N PHE A 148 5.05 -13.95 6.72
CA PHE A 148 6.41 -13.54 6.38
C PHE A 148 6.45 -12.16 5.71
N MET A 149 5.48 -11.86 4.86
CA MET A 149 5.36 -10.57 4.17
C MET A 149 5.01 -9.39 5.08
N MET A 150 4.46 -9.64 6.27
CA MET A 150 4.18 -8.60 7.25
C MET A 150 5.42 -8.13 8.03
N PHE A 151 6.54 -8.86 7.95
CA PHE A 151 7.80 -8.58 8.63
C PHE A 151 8.83 -7.97 7.69
#